data_AF-A0A958GK43-F1
#
_entry.id   AF-A0A958GK43-F1
#
_cell.length_a   1.000
_cell.length_b   1.000
_cell.length_c   1.000
_cell.angle_alpha   90.00
_cell.angle_beta   90.00
_cell.angle_gamma   90.00
#
_symmetry.space_group_name_H-M   'P 1'
#
loop_
_entity.id
_entity.type
_entity.pdbx_description
1 polymer ?
#
loop_
_entity_poly.entity_id
_entity_poly.type
_entity_poly.pdbx_seq_one_letter_code
_entity_poly.pdbx_strand_id
1 'polypeptide(L)'
;MPKYGGSPATWNVCLFFFQSMLLVGYFYIHLFTIRIARKWQLILQVSLWIASIVILPVSFLDHPFYAEGSIRVASHLFRALLSEVAIPFVLLAATAPLVQYWYSKSSGKSPYFLYSVSNLGSATGLILYPLFIEPRYSLSEQQGIWISCFVAYGVCLFFIGLQRNVASCAIEVVGECHPTSKVTWKQRTWWFVLSLIPSNLLLGVTFYLSQNIAAVPFLWMLPLLLYLT
;
A
#
# COMPACT_ATOMS: atom_id res chain seq x y z
N MET A 1 14.03 14.33 19.17
CA MET A 1 14.76 13.30 18.38
C MET A 1 13.80 12.16 18.04
N PRO A 2 13.97 11.45 16.91
CA PRO A 2 13.06 10.37 16.51
C PRO A 2 12.98 9.27 17.58
N LYS A 3 11.77 8.85 17.98
CA LYS A 3 11.54 7.90 19.09
C LYS A 3 12.27 6.55 18.92
N TYR A 4 12.46 6.08 17.68
CA TYR A 4 13.12 4.80 17.37
C TYR A 4 14.49 4.93 16.67
N GLY A 5 14.98 6.17 16.47
CA GLY A 5 16.22 6.46 15.75
C GLY A 5 16.24 5.99 14.28
N GLY A 6 17.24 6.45 13.52
CA GLY A 6 17.48 6.02 12.13
C GLY A 6 18.27 4.72 12.00
N SER A 7 18.09 3.77 12.94
CA SER A 7 18.91 2.55 12.95
C SER A 7 18.55 1.62 11.77
N PRO A 8 19.51 0.85 11.23
CA PRO A 8 19.24 -0.16 10.20
C PRO A 8 18.18 -1.20 10.62
N ALA A 9 18.06 -1.50 11.91
CA ALA A 9 17.06 -2.42 12.45
C ALA A 9 15.64 -1.87 12.32
N THR A 10 15.44 -0.58 12.59
CA THR A 10 14.15 0.13 12.44
C THR A 10 13.67 0.04 10.99
N TRP A 11 14.57 0.27 10.04
CA TRP A 11 14.29 0.19 8.60
C TRP A 11 13.83 -1.21 8.16
N ASN A 12 14.56 -2.24 8.55
CA ASN A 12 14.23 -3.63 8.19
C ASN A 12 12.87 -4.08 8.72
N VAL A 13 12.51 -3.67 9.94
CA VAL A 13 11.19 -3.97 10.53
C VAL A 13 10.08 -3.28 9.74
N CYS A 14 10.24 -1.99 9.41
CA CYS A 14 9.27 -1.25 8.60
C CYS A 14 9.09 -1.90 7.23
N LEU A 15 10.18 -2.22 6.53
CA LEU A 15 10.12 -2.89 5.22
C LEU A 15 9.40 -4.23 5.30
N PHE A 16 9.78 -5.09 6.25
CA PHE A 16 9.15 -6.39 6.44
C PHE A 16 7.65 -6.27 6.72
N PHE A 17 7.27 -5.32 7.60
CA PHE A 17 5.88 -5.04 7.91
C PHE A 17 5.08 -4.60 6.68
N PHE A 18 5.53 -3.55 5.97
CA PHE A 18 4.78 -3.01 4.83
C PHE A 18 4.66 -4.01 3.67
N GLN A 19 5.73 -4.76 3.37
CA GLN A 19 5.68 -5.81 2.35
C GLN A 19 4.71 -6.93 2.73
N SER A 20 4.73 -7.38 3.99
CA SER A 20 3.83 -8.43 4.48
C SER A 20 2.37 -7.97 4.44
N MET A 21 2.08 -6.76 4.90
CA MET A 21 0.72 -6.22 4.91
C MET A 21 0.20 -5.92 3.50
N LEU A 22 1.09 -5.55 2.56
CA LEU A 22 0.71 -5.35 1.15
C LEU A 22 0.27 -6.67 0.54
N LEU A 23 1.03 -7.75 0.80
CA LEU A 23 0.68 -9.10 0.36
C LEU A 23 -0.67 -9.54 0.96
N VAL A 24 -0.87 -9.34 2.27
CA VAL A 24 -2.16 -9.62 2.93
C VAL A 24 -3.29 -8.86 2.25
N GLY A 25 -3.08 -7.56 1.98
CA GLY A 25 -3.99 -6.67 1.28
C GLY A 25 -4.45 -7.22 -0.06
N TYR A 26 -3.48 -7.61 -0.89
CA TYR A 26 -3.74 -8.11 -2.24
C TYR A 26 -4.38 -9.49 -2.20
N PHE A 27 -3.94 -10.34 -1.29
CA PHE A 27 -4.46 -11.70 -1.14
C PHE A 27 -5.93 -11.70 -0.72
N TYR A 28 -6.30 -10.94 0.31
CA TYR A 28 -7.68 -10.94 0.79
C TYR A 28 -8.63 -10.39 -0.28
N ILE A 29 -8.25 -9.32 -0.96
CA ILE A 29 -9.13 -8.69 -1.95
C ILE A 29 -9.26 -9.53 -3.22
N HIS A 30 -8.20 -10.22 -3.62
CA HIS A 30 -8.25 -11.21 -4.70
C HIS A 30 -9.25 -12.33 -4.38
N LEU A 31 -9.18 -12.90 -3.17
CA LEU A 31 -10.13 -13.95 -2.76
C LEU A 31 -11.57 -13.43 -2.70
N PHE A 32 -11.78 -12.23 -2.16
CA PHE A 32 -13.10 -11.62 -2.06
C PHE A 32 -13.69 -11.24 -3.42
N THR A 33 -12.88 -10.74 -4.36
CA THR A 33 -13.36 -10.35 -5.69
C THR A 33 -13.77 -11.53 -6.55
N ILE A 34 -13.15 -12.70 -6.35
CA ILE A 34 -13.49 -13.93 -7.07
C ILE A 34 -14.72 -14.61 -6.49
N ARG A 35 -14.89 -14.63 -5.16
CA ARG A 35 -15.87 -15.49 -4.48
C ARG A 35 -17.12 -14.77 -3.99
N ILE A 36 -17.05 -13.45 -3.81
CA ILE A 36 -18.06 -12.70 -3.04
C ILE A 36 -18.68 -11.61 -3.92
N ALA A 37 -19.99 -11.37 -3.74
CA ALA A 37 -20.71 -10.34 -4.47
C ALA A 37 -20.25 -8.91 -4.10
N ARG A 38 -20.34 -7.97 -5.04
CA ARG A 38 -19.91 -6.57 -4.87
C ARG A 38 -20.44 -5.89 -3.61
N LYS A 39 -21.70 -6.17 -3.22
CA LYS A 39 -22.30 -5.60 -1.99
C LYS A 39 -21.48 -5.92 -0.73
N TRP A 40 -20.99 -7.16 -0.62
CA TRP A 40 -20.23 -7.63 0.53
C TRP A 40 -18.77 -7.17 0.46
N GLN A 41 -18.24 -6.98 -0.75
CA GLN A 41 -16.93 -6.33 -0.94
C GLN A 41 -16.98 -4.89 -0.41
N LEU A 42 -18.04 -4.14 -0.72
CA LEU A 42 -18.24 -2.78 -0.21
C LEU A 42 -18.41 -2.78 1.32
N ILE A 43 -19.27 -3.65 1.86
CA ILE A 43 -19.48 -3.76 3.31
C ILE A 43 -18.15 -4.02 4.01
N LEU A 44 -17.34 -4.98 3.54
CA LEU A 44 -16.03 -5.27 4.12
C LEU A 44 -15.13 -4.03 4.14
N GLN A 45 -15.00 -3.34 3.00
CA GLN A 45 -14.12 -2.17 2.90
C GLN A 45 -14.57 -1.02 3.79
N VAL A 46 -15.88 -0.75 3.84
CA VAL A 46 -16.45 0.27 4.71
C VAL A 46 -16.28 -0.11 6.18
N SER A 47 -16.46 -1.39 6.54
CA SER A 47 -16.20 -1.87 7.90
C SER A 47 -14.73 -1.70 8.30
N LEU A 48 -13.80 -2.05 7.42
CA LEU A 48 -12.36 -1.85 7.64
C LEU A 48 -12.00 -0.36 7.74
N TRP A 49 -12.66 0.50 6.95
CA TRP A 49 -12.48 1.95 7.01
C TRP A 49 -12.98 2.53 8.33
N ILE A 50 -14.18 2.15 8.78
CA ILE A 50 -14.72 2.56 10.09
C ILE A 50 -13.79 2.07 11.22
N ALA A 51 -13.36 0.81 11.18
CA ALA A 51 -12.41 0.29 12.16
C ALA A 51 -11.09 1.08 12.17
N SER A 52 -10.59 1.46 11.00
CA SER A 52 -9.39 2.29 10.87
C SER A 52 -9.54 3.67 11.50
N ILE A 53 -10.71 4.31 11.34
CA ILE A 53 -10.99 5.62 11.96
C ILE A 53 -10.98 5.52 13.49
N VAL A 54 -11.48 4.41 14.05
CA VAL A 54 -11.48 4.18 15.50
C VAL A 54 -10.07 3.93 16.05
N ILE A 55 -9.20 3.31 15.25
CA ILE A 55 -7.83 2.96 15.65
C ILE A 55 -6.86 4.14 15.47
N LEU A 56 -7.02 4.95 14.42
CA LEU A 56 -6.14 6.09 14.12
C LEU A 56 -5.87 7.07 15.29
N PRO A 57 -6.84 7.39 16.17
CA PRO A 57 -6.61 8.30 17.29
C PRO A 57 -5.93 7.64 18.50
N VAL A 58 -5.62 6.34 18.46
CA VAL A 58 -4.99 5.64 19.58
C VAL A 58 -3.47 5.84 19.50
N SER A 59 -2.96 6.86 20.20
CA SER A 59 -1.53 7.16 20.30
C SER A 59 -0.81 6.20 21.27
N PHE A 60 -0.39 4.99 20.86
CA PHE A 60 0.61 4.25 21.67
C PHE A 60 1.98 4.90 21.63
N LEU A 61 2.22 5.81 20.68
CA LEU A 61 3.49 6.54 20.61
C LEU A 61 3.71 7.45 21.83
N ASP A 62 2.72 7.77 22.65
CA ASP A 62 2.90 8.64 23.82
C ASP A 62 3.52 7.94 25.05
N HIS A 63 3.71 6.62 25.01
CA HIS A 63 4.48 5.96 26.05
C HIS A 63 5.99 6.09 25.78
N PRO A 64 6.77 6.64 26.72
CA PRO A 64 8.22 6.73 26.58
C PRO A 64 8.82 5.32 26.55
N PHE A 65 9.16 4.84 25.36
CA PHE A 65 9.85 3.57 25.16
C PHE A 65 11.36 3.81 25.13
N TYR A 66 12.02 3.55 26.26
CA TYR A 66 13.47 3.45 26.35
C TYR A 66 13.84 1.98 26.49
N ALA A 67 14.14 1.31 25.37
CA ALA A 67 14.68 -0.04 25.41
C ALA A 67 16.11 -0.07 24.90
N GLU A 68 16.99 -0.67 25.69
CA GLU A 68 18.34 -1.01 25.28
C GLU A 68 18.32 -2.33 24.49
N GLY A 69 18.98 -2.35 23.34
CA GLY A 69 19.12 -3.53 22.47
C GLY A 69 18.21 -3.55 21.24
N SER A 70 18.82 -3.82 20.08
CA SER A 70 18.19 -3.78 18.75
C SER A 70 16.94 -4.67 18.62
N ILE A 71 16.94 -5.83 19.26
CA ILE A 71 15.83 -6.81 19.21
C ILE A 71 14.58 -6.28 19.94
N ARG A 72 14.76 -5.62 21.09
CA ARG A 72 13.65 -5.06 21.87
C ARG A 72 12.99 -3.90 21.13
N VAL A 73 13.81 -3.03 20.53
CA VAL A 73 13.35 -1.95 19.64
C VAL A 73 12.56 -2.51 18.45
N ALA A 74 13.12 -3.49 17.74
CA ALA A 74 12.47 -4.12 16.59
C ALA A 74 11.10 -4.74 16.93
N SER A 75 11.04 -5.53 18.01
CA SER A 75 9.80 -6.20 18.43
C SER A 75 8.72 -5.22 18.91
N HIS A 76 9.10 -4.13 19.58
CA HIS A 76 8.16 -3.10 20.01
C HIS A 76 7.63 -2.33 18.81
N LEU A 77 8.49 -1.88 17.91
CA LEU A 77 8.11 -1.21 16.67
C LEU A 77 7.17 -2.06 15.82
N PHE A 78 7.49 -3.34 15.62
CA PHE A 78 6.64 -4.25 14.84
C PHE A 78 5.23 -4.38 15.45
N ARG A 79 5.13 -4.48 16.79
CA ARG A 79 3.84 -4.54 17.48
C ARG A 79 3.06 -3.23 17.37
N ALA A 80 3.73 -2.08 17.48
CA ALA A 80 3.10 -0.77 17.30
C ALA A 80 2.54 -0.60 15.87
N LEU A 81 3.33 -0.98 14.85
CA LEU A 81 2.87 -1.00 13.46
C LEU A 81 1.68 -1.95 13.27
N LEU A 82 1.71 -3.12 13.91
CA LEU A 82 0.62 -4.08 13.82
C LEU A 82 -0.68 -3.58 14.46
N SER A 83 -0.59 -2.88 15.59
CA SER A 83 -1.78 -2.38 16.30
C SER A 83 -2.38 -1.13 15.66
N GLU A 84 -1.56 -0.22 15.15
CA GLU A 84 -2.03 1.10 14.68
C GLU A 84 -2.12 1.21 13.16
N VAL A 85 -1.18 0.59 12.44
CA VAL A 85 -0.98 0.83 10.99
C VAL A 85 -1.52 -0.31 10.14
N ALA A 86 -1.60 -1.54 10.67
CA ALA A 86 -1.94 -2.71 9.86
C ALA A 86 -3.29 -2.58 9.16
N ILE A 87 -4.36 -2.24 9.90
CA ILE A 87 -5.71 -2.14 9.33
C ILE A 87 -5.81 -1.01 8.29
N PRO A 88 -5.44 0.26 8.58
CA PRO A 88 -5.52 1.32 7.58
C PRO A 88 -4.62 1.05 6.37
N PHE A 89 -3.45 0.44 6.56
CA PHE A 89 -2.57 0.10 5.45
C PHE A 89 -3.13 -1.02 4.57
N VAL A 90 -3.65 -2.11 5.16
CA VAL A 90 -4.28 -3.21 4.43
C VAL A 90 -5.51 -2.73 3.64
N LEU A 91 -6.27 -1.79 4.20
CA LEU A 91 -7.36 -1.11 3.51
C LEU A 91 -6.87 -0.35 2.27
N LEU A 92 -5.88 0.53 2.44
CA LEU A 92 -5.31 1.34 1.34
C LEU A 92 -4.63 0.48 0.26
N ALA A 93 -3.90 -0.55 0.67
CA ALA A 93 -3.22 -1.46 -0.26
C ALA A 93 -4.23 -2.19 -1.17
N ALA A 94 -5.40 -2.54 -0.63
CA ALA A 94 -6.44 -3.23 -1.38
C ALA A 94 -7.30 -2.32 -2.27
N THR A 95 -7.24 -1.00 -2.08
CA THR A 95 -8.06 -0.03 -2.82
C THR A 95 -7.82 -0.12 -4.32
N ALA A 96 -6.55 -0.03 -4.74
CA ALA A 96 -6.19 -0.02 -6.16
C ALA A 96 -6.69 -1.28 -6.89
N PRO A 97 -6.38 -2.51 -6.45
CA PRO A 97 -6.88 -3.71 -7.11
C PRO A 97 -8.41 -3.85 -7.05
N LEU A 98 -9.06 -3.40 -5.97
CA LEU A 98 -10.53 -3.43 -5.87
C LEU A 98 -11.20 -2.49 -6.87
N VAL A 99 -10.78 -1.23 -6.91
CA VAL A 99 -11.37 -0.22 -7.80
C VAL A 99 -11.08 -0.58 -9.25
N GLN A 100 -9.88 -1.09 -9.55
CA GLN A 100 -9.54 -1.62 -10.88
C GLN A 100 -10.45 -2.78 -11.28
N TYR A 101 -10.72 -3.72 -10.36
CA TYR A 101 -11.62 -4.84 -10.59
C TYR A 101 -13.06 -4.37 -10.85
N TRP A 102 -13.59 -3.46 -10.03
CA TRP A 102 -14.91 -2.87 -10.24
C TRP A 102 -15.02 -2.12 -11.56
N TYR A 103 -14.01 -1.32 -11.90
CA TYR A 103 -13.95 -0.57 -13.14
C TYR A 103 -13.95 -1.48 -14.36
N SER A 104 -13.07 -2.48 -14.39
CA SER A 104 -12.99 -3.43 -15.51
C SER A 104 -14.30 -4.19 -15.68
N LYS A 105 -14.93 -4.62 -14.58
CA LYS A 105 -16.21 -5.32 -14.61
C LYS A 105 -17.38 -4.44 -15.05
N SER A 106 -17.37 -3.14 -14.72
CA SER A 106 -18.47 -2.24 -15.08
C SER A 106 -18.32 -1.57 -16.45
N SER A 107 -17.08 -1.36 -16.92
CA SER A 107 -16.81 -0.63 -18.15
C SER A 107 -16.40 -1.52 -19.32
N GLY A 108 -15.98 -2.77 -19.06
CA GLY A 108 -15.37 -3.65 -20.03
C GLY A 108 -13.98 -3.19 -20.51
N LYS A 109 -13.46 -2.06 -20.00
CA LYS A 109 -12.18 -1.47 -20.41
C LYS A 109 -11.02 -1.96 -19.54
N SER A 110 -9.81 -1.84 -20.08
CA SER A 110 -8.59 -2.16 -19.35
C SER A 110 -8.39 -1.20 -18.16
N PRO A 111 -8.10 -1.70 -16.94
CA PRO A 111 -7.92 -0.86 -15.75
C PRO A 111 -6.54 -0.19 -15.64
N TYR A 112 -5.66 -0.38 -16.64
CA TYR A 112 -4.25 0.03 -16.58
C TYR A 112 -4.02 1.53 -16.36
N PHE A 113 -4.93 2.38 -16.86
CA PHE A 113 -4.87 3.81 -16.60
C PHE A 113 -4.99 4.14 -15.09
N LEU A 114 -5.86 3.44 -14.35
CA LEU A 114 -6.02 3.65 -12.91
C LEU A 114 -4.76 3.22 -12.13
N TYR A 115 -4.08 2.18 -12.58
CA TYR A 115 -2.78 1.78 -12.04
C TYR A 115 -1.72 2.88 -12.24
N SER A 116 -1.65 3.42 -13.47
CA SER A 116 -0.69 4.49 -13.82
C SER A 116 -0.94 5.76 -13.00
N VAL A 117 -2.20 6.17 -12.83
CA VAL A 117 -2.57 7.32 -11.99
C VAL A 117 -2.20 7.09 -10.52
N SER A 118 -2.40 5.87 -10.00
CA SER A 118 -2.03 5.52 -8.62
C SER A 118 -0.52 5.65 -8.40
N ASN A 119 0.31 5.11 -9.30
CA ASN A 119 1.76 5.21 -9.20
C ASN A 119 2.25 6.66 -9.32
N LEU A 120 1.68 7.44 -10.24
CA LEU A 120 1.98 8.87 -10.38
C LEU A 120 1.66 9.63 -9.08
N GLY A 121 0.54 9.31 -8.43
CA GLY A 121 0.18 9.86 -7.14
C GLY A 121 1.20 9.54 -6.05
N SER A 122 1.63 8.27 -5.94
CA SER A 122 2.66 7.85 -4.99
C SER A 122 4.02 8.53 -5.25
N ALA A 123 4.44 8.62 -6.52
CA ALA A 123 5.66 9.33 -6.91
C ALA A 123 5.61 10.82 -6.56
N THR A 124 4.45 11.46 -6.80
CA THR A 124 4.21 12.85 -6.43
C THR A 124 4.27 13.03 -4.92
N GLY A 125 3.68 12.12 -4.14
CA GLY A 125 3.72 12.14 -2.68
C GLY A 125 5.14 12.04 -2.11
N LEU A 126 5.98 11.17 -2.70
CA LEU A 126 7.40 11.04 -2.31
C LEU A 126 8.16 12.35 -2.47
N ILE A 127 7.91 13.09 -3.55
CA ILE A 127 8.57 14.37 -3.82
C ILE A 127 7.98 15.48 -2.94
N LEU A 128 6.65 15.52 -2.80
CA LEU A 128 5.96 16.58 -2.05
C LEU A 128 6.28 16.55 -0.56
N TYR A 129 6.47 15.36 0.03
CA TYR A 129 6.66 15.24 1.48
C TYR A 129 7.88 16.02 2.00
N PRO A 130 9.13 15.75 1.59
CA PRO A 130 10.30 16.44 2.12
C PRO A 130 10.44 17.89 1.61
N LEU A 131 9.88 18.22 0.45
CA LEU A 131 10.03 19.56 -0.15
C LEU A 131 9.00 20.57 0.36
N PHE A 132 7.78 20.12 0.66
CA PHE A 132 6.66 21.02 0.96
C PHE A 132 5.95 20.71 2.27
N ILE A 133 5.81 19.43 2.62
CA ILE A 133 5.05 19.05 3.82
C ILE A 133 5.92 19.20 5.07
N GLU A 134 7.08 18.54 5.09
CA GLU A 134 8.01 18.54 6.22
C GLU A 134 8.48 19.95 6.64
N PRO A 135 8.80 20.89 5.72
CA PRO A 135 9.27 22.22 6.12
C PRO A 135 8.18 23.18 6.60
N ARG A 136 6.90 22.89 6.30
CA ARG A 136 5.78 23.85 6.49
C ARG A 136 4.79 23.45 7.57
N TYR A 137 4.65 22.16 7.88
CA TYR A 137 3.63 21.66 8.78
C TYR A 137 4.25 20.90 9.96
N SER A 138 3.76 21.20 11.16
CA SER A 138 4.05 20.44 12.38
C SER A 138 3.45 19.03 12.31
N LEU A 139 3.96 18.11 13.13
CA LEU A 139 3.45 16.73 13.18
C LEU A 139 1.96 16.65 13.56
N SER A 140 1.47 17.55 14.41
CA SER A 140 0.04 17.63 14.77
C SER A 140 -0.82 18.09 13.60
N GLU A 141 -0.34 19.05 12.80
CA GLU A 141 -1.05 19.49 11.59
C GLU A 141 -1.04 18.38 10.53
N GLN A 142 0.08 17.68 10.35
CA GLN A 142 0.19 16.53 9.46
C GLN A 142 -0.79 15.42 9.85
N GLN A 143 -0.95 15.14 11.14
CA GLN A 143 -1.92 14.16 11.64
C GLN A 143 -3.36 14.58 11.31
N GLY A 144 -3.71 15.86 11.52
CA GLY A 144 -5.01 16.41 11.18
C GLY A 144 -5.32 16.29 9.68
N ILE A 145 -4.38 16.70 8.83
CA ILE A 145 -4.49 16.59 7.37
C ILE A 145 -4.65 15.12 6.95
N TRP A 146 -3.84 14.22 7.52
CA TRP A 146 -3.91 12.79 7.24
C TRP A 146 -5.29 12.21 7.56
N ILE A 147 -5.84 12.52 8.74
CA ILE A 147 -7.19 12.08 9.13
C ILE A 147 -8.24 12.62 8.15
N SER A 148 -8.18 13.91 7.81
CA SER A 148 -9.11 14.52 6.85
C SER A 148 -9.05 13.85 5.48
N CYS A 149 -7.84 13.61 4.94
CA CYS A 149 -7.64 12.90 3.68
C CYS A 149 -8.15 11.45 3.76
N PHE A 150 -7.92 10.76 4.87
CA PHE A 150 -8.36 9.38 5.07
C PHE A 150 -9.89 9.26 5.17
N VAL A 151 -10.55 10.24 5.79
CA VAL A 151 -12.02 10.31 5.81
C VAL A 151 -12.56 10.59 4.40
N ALA A 152 -12.00 11.58 3.69
CA ALA A 152 -12.38 11.89 2.32
C ALA A 152 -12.22 10.66 1.39
N TYR A 153 -11.11 9.93 1.52
CA TYR A 153 -10.85 8.69 0.81
C TYR A 153 -11.98 7.66 0.99
N GLY A 154 -12.39 7.36 2.22
CA GLY A 154 -13.42 6.34 2.44
C GLY A 154 -14.81 6.80 2.02
N VAL A 155 -15.11 8.10 2.08
CA VAL A 155 -16.32 8.68 1.47
C VAL A 155 -16.32 8.47 -0.04
N CYS A 156 -15.21 8.77 -0.73
CA CYS A 156 -15.07 8.51 -2.16
C CYS A 156 -15.23 7.02 -2.49
N LEU A 157 -14.59 6.13 -1.72
CA LEU A 157 -14.70 4.69 -1.91
C LEU A 157 -16.14 4.19 -1.71
N PHE A 158 -16.84 4.73 -0.72
CA PHE A 158 -18.25 4.41 -0.47
C PHE A 158 -19.12 4.78 -1.67
N PHE A 159 -18.99 6.00 -2.20
CA PHE A 159 -19.73 6.43 -3.38
C PHE A 159 -19.40 5.60 -4.63
N ILE A 160 -18.11 5.31 -4.88
CA ILE A 160 -17.69 4.41 -5.97
C ILE A 160 -18.30 3.02 -5.79
N GLY A 161 -18.36 2.53 -4.56
CA GLY A 161 -18.98 1.26 -4.21
C GLY A 161 -20.48 1.22 -4.47
N LEU A 162 -21.19 2.32 -4.18
CA LEU A 162 -22.63 2.48 -4.39
C LEU A 162 -23.02 2.60 -5.87
N GLN A 163 -22.12 3.07 -6.73
CA GLN A 163 -22.39 3.16 -8.17
C GLN A 163 -22.72 1.80 -8.77
N ARG A 164 -24.02 1.52 -8.91
CA ARG A 164 -24.54 0.37 -9.65
C ARG A 164 -24.43 0.65 -11.13
N ASN A 165 -23.24 0.50 -11.68
CA ASN A 165 -23.11 0.39 -13.12
C ASN A 165 -23.63 -0.99 -13.53
N VAL A 166 -24.89 -1.01 -13.94
CA VAL A 166 -25.44 -2.05 -14.81
C VAL A 166 -24.72 -1.89 -16.14
N ALA A 167 -23.75 -2.76 -16.39
CA ALA A 167 -23.36 -3.09 -17.74
C ALA A 167 -23.36 -4.61 -17.84
N SER A 168 -24.55 -5.15 -18.09
CA SER A 168 -24.65 -6.24 -19.05
C SER A 168 -24.12 -5.71 -20.38
N CYS A 169 -22.80 -5.72 -20.55
CA CYS A 169 -22.22 -5.69 -21.87
C CYS A 169 -21.50 -7.01 -21.96
N ALA A 170 -22.17 -7.98 -22.59
CA ALA A 170 -21.48 -9.13 -23.14
C ALA A 170 -20.27 -8.56 -23.88
N ILE A 171 -19.09 -8.98 -23.48
CA ILE A 171 -17.89 -8.68 -24.23
C ILE A 171 -18.14 -9.34 -25.60
N GLU A 172 -18.49 -8.55 -26.63
CA GLU A 172 -18.16 -8.94 -27.99
C GLU A 172 -16.64 -8.93 -28.04
N VAL A 173 -16.07 -10.07 -27.69
CA VAL A 173 -14.67 -10.36 -27.87
C VAL A 173 -14.47 -10.47 -29.38
N VAL A 174 -14.32 -9.33 -30.07
CA VAL A 174 -13.68 -9.29 -31.39
C VAL A 174 -12.18 -9.42 -31.13
N GLY A 175 -11.75 -10.65 -30.91
CA GLY A 175 -10.37 -11.03 -30.66
C GLY A 175 -10.35 -12.51 -30.32
N GLU A 176 -10.08 -13.36 -31.31
CA GLU A 176 -10.03 -14.81 -31.20
C GLU A 176 -9.69 -15.28 -29.78
N CYS A 177 -10.67 -15.93 -29.14
CA CYS A 177 -10.52 -16.45 -27.79
C CYS A 177 -9.57 -17.64 -27.85
N HIS A 178 -8.26 -17.37 -27.90
CA HIS A 178 -7.27 -18.41 -27.74
C HIS A 178 -7.49 -19.02 -26.35
N PRO A 179 -7.59 -20.36 -26.24
CA PRO A 179 -7.68 -21.00 -24.95
C PRO A 179 -6.44 -20.59 -24.15
N THR A 180 -6.65 -19.78 -23.11
CA THR A 180 -5.56 -19.38 -22.22
C THR A 180 -5.03 -20.66 -21.58
N SER A 181 -3.85 -21.10 -22.01
CA SER A 181 -3.20 -22.28 -21.45
C SER A 181 -3.09 -22.07 -19.94
N LYS A 182 -3.62 -23.01 -19.14
CA LYS A 182 -3.57 -22.90 -17.68
C LYS A 182 -2.13 -22.67 -17.25
N VAL A 183 -1.87 -21.54 -16.58
CA VAL A 183 -0.52 -21.17 -16.14
C VAL A 183 0.05 -22.28 -15.27
N THR A 184 1.18 -22.84 -15.70
CA THR A 184 1.84 -23.95 -15.01
C THR A 184 2.54 -23.47 -13.73
N TRP A 185 2.72 -24.36 -12.75
CA TRP A 185 3.50 -24.05 -11.54
C TRP A 185 4.94 -23.65 -11.84
N LYS A 186 5.53 -24.18 -12.93
CA LYS A 186 6.85 -23.77 -13.42
C LYS A 186 6.87 -22.31 -13.88
N GLN A 187 5.84 -21.83 -14.58
CA GLN A 187 5.72 -20.42 -14.95
C GLN A 187 5.51 -19.53 -13.72
N ARG A 188 4.68 -19.94 -12.75
CA ARG A 188 4.45 -19.15 -11.52
C ARG A 188 5.72 -18.99 -10.69
N THR A 189 6.46 -20.08 -10.51
CA THR A 189 7.75 -20.06 -9.79
C THR A 189 8.80 -19.25 -10.56
N TRP A 190 8.82 -19.35 -11.89
CA TRP A 190 9.69 -18.54 -12.73
C TRP A 190 9.38 -17.04 -12.61
N TRP A 191 8.12 -16.63 -12.66
CA TRP A 191 7.71 -15.23 -12.44
C TRP A 191 8.09 -14.75 -11.04
N PHE A 192 7.92 -15.59 -10.03
CA PHE A 192 8.35 -15.29 -8.66
C PHE A 192 9.86 -15.03 -8.58
N VAL A 193 10.68 -15.93 -9.15
CA VAL A 193 12.14 -15.78 -9.20
C VAL A 193 12.56 -14.53 -9.99
N LEU A 194 11.91 -14.26 -11.12
CA LEU A 194 12.18 -13.06 -11.91
C LEU A 194 11.86 -11.77 -11.14
N SER A 195 10.78 -11.75 -10.35
CA SER A 195 10.45 -10.60 -9.50
C SER A 195 11.45 -10.39 -8.34
N LEU A 196 12.16 -11.45 -7.94
CA LEU A 196 13.14 -11.40 -6.86
C LEU A 196 14.38 -10.57 -7.25
N ILE A 197 14.75 -10.56 -8.54
CA ILE A 197 15.93 -9.83 -9.04
C ILE A 197 15.80 -8.31 -8.83
N PRO A 198 14.77 -7.61 -9.38
CA PRO A 198 14.63 -6.17 -9.19
C PRO A 198 14.33 -5.80 -7.73
N SER A 199 13.55 -6.62 -7.00
CA SER A 199 13.27 -6.37 -5.58
C SER A 199 14.54 -6.47 -4.72
N ASN A 200 15.40 -7.46 -4.95
CA ASN A 200 16.65 -7.62 -4.22
C ASN A 200 17.66 -6.52 -4.58
N LEU A 201 17.71 -6.11 -5.85
CA LEU A 201 18.58 -5.00 -6.29
C LEU A 201 18.17 -3.68 -5.63
N LEU A 202 16.88 -3.35 -5.63
CA LEU A 202 16.36 -2.14 -4.99
C LEU A 202 16.65 -2.14 -3.48
N LEU A 203 16.41 -3.26 -2.79
CA LEU A 203 16.71 -3.41 -1.37
C LEU A 203 18.21 -3.29 -1.09
N GLY A 204 19.05 -3.99 -1.86
CA GLY A 204 20.49 -3.98 -1.69
C GLY A 204 21.11 -2.60 -1.90
N VAL A 205 20.70 -1.90 -2.96
CA VAL A 205 21.13 -0.51 -3.23
C VAL A 205 20.67 0.42 -2.10
N THR A 206 19.40 0.34 -1.69
CA THR A 206 18.88 1.19 -0.61
C THR A 206 19.60 0.95 0.72
N PHE A 207 19.89 -0.32 1.03
CA PHE A 207 20.63 -0.71 2.22
C PHE A 207 22.07 -0.19 2.19
N TYR A 208 22.78 -0.41 1.07
CA TYR A 208 24.15 0.07 0.88
C TYR A 208 24.26 1.59 1.01
N LEU A 209 23.35 2.34 0.38
CA LEU A 209 23.33 3.81 0.43
C LEU A 209 23.01 4.33 1.83
N SER A 210 22.05 3.71 2.53
CA SER A 210 21.65 4.11 3.88
C SER A 210 22.77 3.89 4.91
N GLN A 211 23.62 2.88 4.70
CA GLN A 211 24.68 2.52 5.64
C GLN A 211 26.02 3.22 5.36
N ASN A 212 26.35 3.48 4.09
CA ASN A 212 27.68 4.00 3.70
C ASN A 212 27.71 5.50 3.39
N ILE A 213 26.58 6.13 3.08
CA ILE A 213 26.55 7.56 2.70
C ILE A 213 25.83 8.36 3.77
N ALA A 214 24.50 8.29 3.80
CA ALA A 214 23.66 8.85 4.85
C ALA A 214 22.21 8.39 4.59
N ALA A 215 21.43 8.20 5.66
CA ALA A 215 20.00 7.89 5.57
C ALA A 215 19.19 9.15 5.23
N VAL A 216 19.43 9.76 4.07
CA VAL A 216 18.73 10.96 3.59
C VAL A 216 17.66 10.56 2.57
N PRO A 217 16.39 10.97 2.74
CA PRO A 217 15.28 10.67 1.83
C PRO A 217 15.63 10.80 0.35
N PHE A 218 16.33 11.88 -0.01
CA PHE A 218 16.65 12.21 -1.40
C PHE A 218 17.51 11.16 -2.13
N LEU A 219 18.34 10.41 -1.41
CA LEU A 219 19.30 9.49 -2.01
C LEU A 219 18.64 8.18 -2.50
N TRP A 220 17.58 7.74 -1.84
CA TRP A 220 16.84 6.52 -2.20
C TRP A 220 15.52 6.80 -2.94
N MET A 221 15.05 8.05 -2.98
CA MET A 221 13.92 8.45 -3.85
C MET A 221 14.23 8.32 -5.34
N LEU A 222 15.48 8.58 -5.76
CA LEU A 222 15.91 8.50 -7.17
C LEU A 222 15.73 7.10 -7.79
N PRO A 223 16.27 6.01 -7.19
CA PRO A 223 16.03 4.65 -7.66
C PRO A 223 14.54 4.26 -7.66
N LEU A 224 13.78 4.76 -6.68
CA LEU A 224 12.37 4.41 -6.51
C LEU A 224 11.47 5.10 -7.54
N LEU A 225 11.82 6.32 -7.95
CA LEU A 225 11.17 7.02 -9.06
C LEU A 225 11.43 6.31 -10.39
N LEU A 226 12.66 5.86 -10.64
CA LEU A 226 13.01 5.05 -11.82
C LEU A 226 12.24 3.72 -11.89
N TYR A 227 11.87 3.14 -10.74
CA TYR A 227 11.06 1.92 -10.69
C TYR A 227 9.57 2.16 -10.99
N LEU A 228 9.06 3.36 -10.70
CA LEU A 228 7.64 3.71 -10.83
C LEU A 228 7.27 4.30 -12.20
N THR A 229 8.27 4.69 -13.00
CA THR A 229 8.14 5.14 -14.40
C THR A 229 8.26 3.98 -15.37
#